data_AF-A0A8J3LXG0-F1
#
_entry.id   AF-A0A8J3LXG0-F1
#
_cell.length_a   1.000
_cell.length_b   1.000
_cell.length_c   1.000
_cell.angle_alpha   90.00
_cell.angle_beta   90.00
_cell.angle_gamma   90.00
#
_symmetry.space_group_name_H-M   'P 1'
#
loop_
_entity.id
_entity.type
_entity.pdbx_description
1 polymer ?
#
loop_
_entity_poly.entity_id
_entity_poly.type
_entity_poly.pdbx_seq_one_letter_code
_entity_poly.pdbx_strand_id
1 'polypeptide(L)'
;MVSPHLRRFLDELARWSDPMPVDWIKRNARAVDRAGVETDASDEAIDAMIAFEQRYGGLWFPALGPNGMEYGLDGEATVYCTAEGWAFPGILDGDWTWAVEILSDGRAGMTLADKPLRVLNRSIDQRLEAHALAVAVRHWPHLILELATPRGMVPVLADASLPSPADEASGPADLWWFDDVSAIHLQLDNWWTHDHDIWIARCLSKEATGLGRLKELLLSGMTGFLEPGEVWCSLCNRLAPSAGRGRHNPDPDSKAP
;
A
#
# COMPACT_ATOMS: atom_id res chain seq x y z
N MET A 1 -6.06 16.58 10.49
CA MET A 1 -4.89 17.48 10.35
C MET A 1 -3.91 16.73 9.46
N VAL A 2 -3.47 17.30 8.33
CA VAL A 2 -2.56 16.62 7.38
C VAL A 2 -1.15 16.57 7.98
N SER A 3 -0.47 15.43 7.95
CA SER A 3 0.88 15.34 8.49
C SER A 3 1.88 16.21 7.70
N PRO A 4 3.00 16.65 8.29
CA PRO A 4 4.05 17.37 7.55
C PRO A 4 4.59 16.56 6.36
N HIS A 5 4.66 15.23 6.49
CA HIS A 5 5.12 14.34 5.41
C HIS A 5 4.12 14.34 4.26
N LEU A 6 2.83 14.19 4.55
CA LEU A 6 1.80 14.19 3.51
C LEU A 6 1.70 15.54 2.81
N ARG A 7 1.77 16.66 3.54
CA ARG A 7 1.80 17.99 2.91
C ARG A 7 2.98 18.10 1.93
N ARG A 8 4.20 17.79 2.39
CA ARG A 8 5.39 17.87 1.53
C ARG A 8 5.28 16.96 0.31
N PHE A 9 4.79 15.74 0.52
CA PHE A 9 4.57 14.77 -0.56
C PHE A 9 3.60 15.30 -1.63
N LEU A 10 2.47 15.86 -1.22
CA LEU A 10 1.50 16.45 -2.15
C LEU A 10 2.06 17.68 -2.86
N ASP A 11 2.81 18.54 -2.15
CA ASP A 11 3.38 19.75 -2.75
C ASP A 11 4.51 19.44 -3.75
N GLU A 12 5.31 18.39 -3.52
CA GLU A 12 6.51 18.08 -4.30
C GLU A 12 6.27 17.09 -5.45
N LEU A 13 5.36 16.11 -5.26
CA LEU A 13 5.25 14.95 -6.15
C LEU A 13 3.88 14.80 -6.80
N ALA A 14 2.83 15.37 -6.20
CA ALA A 14 1.49 15.23 -6.75
C ALA A 14 1.28 16.15 -7.96
N ARG A 15 0.49 15.65 -8.90
CA ARG A 15 -0.09 16.39 -10.01
C ARG A 15 -1.59 16.23 -9.93
N TRP A 16 -2.29 17.24 -10.42
CA TRP A 16 -3.74 17.27 -10.43
C TRP A 16 -4.21 17.50 -11.87
N SER A 17 -5.06 16.60 -12.33
CA SER A 17 -5.88 16.76 -13.53
C SER A 17 -7.30 17.15 -13.11
N ASP A 18 -8.12 17.53 -14.09
CA ASP A 18 -9.52 17.85 -13.82
C ASP A 18 -10.26 16.58 -13.33
N PRO A 19 -10.97 16.63 -12.19
CA PRO A 19 -11.77 15.51 -11.72
C PRO A 19 -13.00 15.30 -12.61
N MET A 20 -13.62 14.13 -12.51
CA MET A 20 -14.86 13.85 -13.21
C MET A 20 -15.98 14.81 -12.75
N PRO A 21 -16.70 15.47 -13.67
CA PRO A 21 -17.76 16.41 -13.29
C PRO A 21 -18.89 15.72 -12.51
N VAL A 22 -19.34 16.33 -11.42
CA VAL A 22 -20.44 15.82 -10.58
C VAL A 22 -21.71 15.53 -11.40
N ASP A 23 -22.07 16.41 -12.34
CA ASP A 23 -23.24 16.22 -13.21
C ASP A 23 -23.07 15.07 -14.20
N TRP A 24 -21.83 14.68 -14.51
CA TRP A 24 -21.57 13.48 -15.30
C TRP A 24 -21.84 12.23 -14.46
N ILE A 25 -21.31 12.17 -13.23
CA ILE A 25 -21.51 11.05 -12.30
C ILE A 25 -23.02 10.84 -12.08
N LYS A 26 -23.75 11.89 -11.69
CA LYS A 26 -25.21 11.80 -11.43
C LYS A 26 -26.03 11.29 -12.61
N ARG A 27 -25.61 11.56 -13.85
CA ARG A 27 -26.34 11.16 -15.07
C ARG A 27 -25.98 9.77 -15.58
N ASN A 28 -24.75 9.33 -15.31
CA ASN A 28 -24.19 8.11 -15.92
C ASN A 28 -23.92 7.00 -14.90
N ALA A 29 -24.16 7.24 -13.60
CA ALA A 29 -23.90 6.26 -12.57
C ALA A 29 -24.67 4.95 -12.78
N ARG A 30 -23.97 3.82 -12.69
CA ARG A 30 -24.53 2.47 -12.80
C ARG A 30 -24.12 1.61 -11.62
N ALA A 31 -24.93 0.60 -11.34
CA ALA A 31 -24.65 -0.42 -10.35
C ALA A 31 -24.76 -1.80 -10.98
N VAL A 32 -23.77 -2.65 -10.73
CA VAL A 32 -23.74 -4.05 -11.16
C VAL A 32 -23.83 -4.94 -9.93
N ASP A 33 -24.88 -5.75 -9.84
CA ASP A 33 -25.06 -6.68 -8.74
C ASP A 33 -24.14 -7.93 -8.85
N ARG A 34 -24.22 -8.84 -7.86
CA ARG A 34 -23.40 -10.08 -7.86
C ARG A 34 -23.76 -11.05 -8.98
N ALA A 35 -24.92 -10.91 -9.61
CA ALA A 35 -25.33 -11.70 -10.77
C ALA A 35 -24.88 -11.07 -12.10
N GLY A 36 -24.21 -9.91 -12.05
CA GLY A 36 -23.78 -9.17 -13.23
C GLY A 36 -24.91 -8.37 -13.88
N VAL A 37 -26.02 -8.13 -13.17
CA VAL A 37 -27.14 -7.35 -13.68
C VAL A 37 -26.88 -5.87 -13.42
N GLU A 38 -26.93 -5.09 -14.50
CA GLU A 38 -26.77 -3.63 -14.45
C GLU A 38 -28.09 -2.93 -14.15
N THR A 39 -28.04 -1.96 -13.23
CA THR A 39 -29.16 -1.12 -12.79
C THR A 39 -28.66 0.32 -12.54
N ASP A 40 -29.57 1.24 -12.24
CA ASP A 40 -29.18 2.57 -11.76
C ASP A 40 -28.53 2.48 -10.37
N ALA A 41 -27.46 3.24 -10.15
CA ALA A 41 -26.82 3.32 -8.84
C ALA A 41 -27.74 3.98 -7.81
N SER A 42 -27.62 3.57 -6.54
CA SER A 42 -28.30 4.24 -5.43
C SER A 42 -27.71 5.62 -5.16
N ASP A 43 -28.49 6.51 -4.53
CA ASP A 43 -28.01 7.84 -4.10
C ASP A 43 -26.75 7.73 -3.22
N GLU A 44 -26.70 6.74 -2.33
CA GLU A 44 -25.52 6.46 -1.49
C GLU A 44 -24.26 6.15 -2.30
N ALA A 45 -24.39 5.33 -3.34
CA ALA A 45 -23.27 4.98 -4.23
C ALA A 45 -22.82 6.19 -5.06
N ILE A 46 -23.77 7.00 -5.54
CA ILE A 46 -23.51 8.24 -6.27
C ILE A 46 -22.77 9.25 -5.38
N ASP A 47 -23.24 9.45 -4.16
CA ASP A 47 -22.62 10.37 -3.19
C ASP A 47 -21.20 9.93 -2.82
N ALA A 48 -20.96 8.62 -2.68
CA ALA A 48 -19.62 8.09 -2.43
C ALA A 48 -18.65 8.36 -3.60
N MET A 49 -19.07 8.11 -4.84
CA MET A 49 -18.28 8.42 -6.04
C MET A 49 -17.98 9.93 -6.15
N ILE A 50 -18.98 10.78 -5.90
CA ILE A 50 -18.80 12.24 -5.90
C ILE A 50 -17.81 12.67 -4.82
N ALA A 51 -17.95 12.17 -3.60
CA ALA A 51 -17.08 12.52 -2.49
C ALA A 51 -15.63 12.09 -2.75
N PHE A 52 -15.44 10.93 -3.39
CA PHE A 52 -14.12 10.47 -3.83
C PHE A 52 -13.52 11.40 -4.89
N GLU A 53 -14.25 11.67 -5.97
CA GLU A 53 -13.79 12.54 -7.06
C GLU A 53 -13.48 13.97 -6.61
N GLN A 54 -14.34 14.57 -5.79
CA GLN A 54 -14.12 15.93 -5.29
C GLN A 54 -12.86 16.05 -4.43
N ARG A 55 -12.43 14.95 -3.80
CA ARG A 55 -11.31 14.97 -2.85
C ARG A 55 -10.00 14.46 -3.45
N TYR A 56 -10.08 13.45 -4.31
CA TYR A 56 -8.90 12.75 -4.83
C TYR A 56 -8.90 12.64 -6.35
N GLY A 57 -9.99 13.00 -7.04
CA GLY A 57 -10.10 12.91 -8.49
C GLY A 57 -9.01 13.72 -9.19
N GLY A 58 -8.37 13.09 -10.17
CA GLY A 58 -7.25 13.65 -10.93
C GLY A 58 -5.92 13.67 -10.17
N LEU A 59 -5.84 13.18 -8.93
CA LEU A 59 -4.57 13.09 -8.21
C LEU A 59 -3.68 12.03 -8.86
N TRP A 60 -2.47 12.43 -9.21
CA TRP A 60 -1.43 11.56 -9.74
C TRP A 60 -0.10 11.77 -9.03
N PHE A 61 0.65 10.71 -8.72
CA PHE A 61 2.03 10.84 -8.24
C PHE A 61 2.90 9.61 -8.55
N PRO A 62 4.23 9.77 -8.68
CA PRO A 62 5.16 8.64 -8.77
C PRO A 62 5.44 8.10 -7.36
N ALA A 63 4.69 7.08 -6.94
CA ALA A 63 4.82 6.53 -5.58
C ALA A 63 6.23 5.96 -5.33
N LEU A 64 6.60 4.89 -6.06
CA LEU A 64 7.85 4.13 -5.86
C LEU A 64 8.43 3.54 -7.16
N GLY A 65 7.85 3.84 -8.33
CA GLY A 65 8.29 3.35 -9.64
C GLY A 65 7.85 4.31 -10.77
N PRO A 66 8.27 4.05 -12.02
CA PRO A 66 7.99 4.97 -13.14
C PRO A 66 6.50 5.07 -13.50
N ASN A 67 5.69 4.07 -13.15
CA ASN A 67 4.32 3.93 -13.65
C ASN A 67 3.25 4.66 -12.84
N GLY A 68 3.63 5.42 -11.81
CA GLY A 68 2.72 6.31 -11.08
C GLY A 68 1.53 5.62 -10.40
N MET A 69 0.73 6.42 -9.71
CA MET A 69 -0.59 6.06 -9.22
C MET A 69 -1.54 7.18 -9.59
N GLU A 70 -2.70 6.84 -10.13
CA GLU A 70 -3.74 7.79 -10.53
C GLU A 70 -5.01 7.52 -9.74
N TYR A 71 -5.65 8.59 -9.26
CA TYR A 71 -6.86 8.56 -8.48
C TYR A 71 -7.96 9.24 -9.26
N GLY A 72 -9.08 8.55 -9.44
CA GLY A 72 -10.21 9.00 -10.24
C GLY A 72 -10.99 7.82 -10.76
N LEU A 73 -12.21 8.09 -11.19
CA LEU A 73 -13.12 7.13 -11.80
C LEU A 73 -12.72 6.80 -13.25
N ASP A 74 -11.78 7.53 -13.86
CA ASP A 74 -11.25 7.29 -15.22
C ASP A 74 -12.35 7.06 -16.30
N GLY A 75 -13.42 7.86 -16.23
CA GLY A 75 -14.56 7.73 -17.15
C GLY A 75 -15.60 6.67 -16.77
N GLU A 76 -15.35 5.85 -15.75
CA GLU A 76 -16.19 4.75 -15.30
C GLU A 76 -16.94 5.09 -14.00
N ALA A 77 -18.19 5.56 -14.14
CA ALA A 77 -19.09 5.81 -13.00
C ALA A 77 -19.90 4.56 -12.63
N THR A 78 -19.23 3.41 -12.40
CA THR A 78 -19.91 2.14 -12.11
C THR A 78 -19.51 1.62 -10.74
N VAL A 79 -20.51 1.25 -9.92
CA VAL A 79 -20.29 0.51 -8.67
C VAL A 79 -20.63 -0.97 -8.85
N TYR A 80 -19.92 -1.82 -8.12
CA TYR A 80 -20.03 -3.27 -8.11
C TYR A 80 -20.38 -3.76 -6.72
N CYS A 81 -21.31 -4.71 -6.63
CA CYS A 81 -21.73 -5.30 -5.35
C CYS A 81 -20.70 -6.33 -4.88
N THR A 82 -19.96 -6.02 -3.83
CA THR A 82 -18.95 -6.91 -3.24
C THR A 82 -19.46 -7.58 -1.95
N ALA A 83 -18.63 -8.41 -1.32
CA ALA A 83 -18.91 -8.93 0.03
C ALA A 83 -18.95 -7.82 1.09
N GLU A 84 -18.20 -6.73 0.87
CA GLU A 84 -17.99 -5.63 1.82
C GLU A 84 -18.92 -4.43 1.56
N GLY A 85 -19.81 -4.51 0.56
CA GLY A 85 -20.70 -3.44 0.13
C GLY A 85 -20.45 -3.01 -1.32
N TRP A 86 -21.01 -1.88 -1.71
CA TRP A 86 -20.74 -1.28 -3.02
C TRP A 86 -19.31 -0.75 -3.08
N ALA A 87 -18.61 -1.08 -4.17
CA ALA A 87 -17.27 -0.58 -4.44
C ALA A 87 -17.14 -0.16 -5.92
N PHE A 88 -16.23 0.76 -6.23
CA PHE A 88 -15.95 1.20 -7.60
C PHE A 88 -14.45 1.27 -7.84
N PRO A 89 -13.96 1.03 -9.06
CA PRO A 89 -12.56 1.30 -9.39
C PRO A 89 -12.31 2.80 -9.21
N GLY A 90 -11.28 3.16 -8.43
CA GLY A 90 -10.95 4.56 -8.21
C GLY A 90 -9.47 4.85 -8.17
N ILE A 91 -8.61 3.83 -8.13
CA ILE A 91 -7.17 4.03 -8.17
C ILE A 91 -6.55 3.04 -9.15
N LEU A 92 -5.78 3.59 -10.08
CA LEU A 92 -4.89 2.85 -10.96
C LEU A 92 -3.50 2.83 -10.31
N ASP A 93 -3.06 1.65 -9.87
CA ASP A 93 -1.79 1.46 -9.17
C ASP A 93 -0.74 0.79 -10.09
N GLY A 94 0.22 1.57 -10.60
CA GLY A 94 1.39 1.06 -11.32
C GLY A 94 1.15 0.62 -12.77
N ASP A 95 1.73 -0.53 -13.16
CA ASP A 95 1.77 -1.11 -14.52
C ASP A 95 0.40 -1.56 -15.08
N TRP A 96 -0.69 -0.89 -14.69
CA TRP A 96 -2.02 -1.04 -15.28
C TRP A 96 -2.65 -2.42 -15.09
N THR A 97 -2.15 -3.23 -14.15
CA THR A 97 -2.56 -4.63 -14.00
C THR A 97 -3.73 -4.82 -13.06
N TRP A 98 -3.87 -4.02 -12.00
CA TRP A 98 -4.93 -4.20 -11.00
C TRP A 98 -5.50 -2.85 -10.53
N ALA A 99 -6.81 -2.67 -10.70
CA ALA A 99 -7.52 -1.54 -10.13
C ALA A 99 -7.70 -1.75 -8.61
N VAL A 100 -7.41 -0.71 -7.84
CA VAL A 100 -7.80 -0.66 -6.43
C VAL A 100 -9.19 -0.04 -6.36
N GLU A 101 -10.07 -0.77 -5.69
CA GLU A 101 -11.48 -0.45 -5.54
C GLU A 101 -11.70 0.40 -4.30
N ILE A 102 -12.60 1.36 -4.39
CA ILE A 102 -13.02 2.23 -3.31
C ILE A 102 -14.39 1.78 -2.85
N LEU A 103 -14.50 1.41 -1.58
CA LEU A 103 -15.77 1.07 -0.97
C LEU A 103 -16.57 2.35 -0.70
N SER A 104 -17.90 2.23 -0.69
CA SER A 104 -18.82 3.33 -0.36
C SER A 104 -18.55 4.01 0.99
N ASP A 105 -17.91 3.32 1.93
CA ASP A 105 -17.48 3.86 3.23
C ASP A 105 -16.09 4.53 3.22
N GLY A 106 -15.44 4.60 2.06
CA GLY A 106 -14.14 5.25 1.86
C GLY A 106 -12.92 4.36 2.11
N ARG A 107 -13.09 3.09 2.49
CA ARG A 107 -12.00 2.10 2.52
C ARG A 107 -11.50 1.80 1.11
N ALA A 108 -10.25 1.35 0.99
CA ALA A 108 -9.71 0.86 -0.28
C ALA A 108 -9.47 -0.65 -0.20
N GLY A 109 -9.81 -1.37 -1.26
CA GLY A 109 -9.65 -2.81 -1.36
C GLY A 109 -9.21 -3.24 -2.74
N MET A 110 -8.97 -4.54 -2.87
CA MET A 110 -8.66 -5.14 -4.16
C MET A 110 -9.35 -6.49 -4.27
N THR A 111 -10.08 -6.66 -5.36
CA THR A 111 -10.61 -7.95 -5.81
C THR A 111 -9.66 -8.56 -6.82
N LEU A 112 -9.37 -9.85 -6.66
CA LEU A 112 -8.65 -10.65 -7.64
C LEU A 112 -9.60 -11.71 -8.20
N ALA A 113 -9.35 -12.16 -9.43
CA ALA A 113 -10.19 -13.17 -10.08
C ALA A 113 -10.43 -14.37 -9.15
N ASP A 114 -11.70 -14.72 -8.96
CA ASP A 114 -12.18 -15.81 -8.10
C ASP A 114 -11.83 -15.69 -6.60
N LYS A 115 -11.41 -14.50 -6.13
CA LYS A 115 -11.12 -14.22 -4.73
C LYS A 115 -12.09 -13.16 -4.17
N PRO A 116 -12.47 -13.26 -2.88
CA PRO A 116 -13.19 -12.17 -2.24
C PRO A 116 -12.34 -10.91 -2.17
N LEU A 117 -12.99 -9.75 -2.18
CA LEU A 117 -12.35 -8.45 -1.96
C LEU A 117 -11.54 -8.48 -0.65
N ARG A 118 -10.29 -8.03 -0.72
CA ARG A 118 -9.45 -7.81 0.46
C ARG A 118 -9.36 -6.30 0.71
N VAL A 119 -9.78 -5.88 1.90
CA VAL A 119 -9.60 -4.49 2.33
C VAL A 119 -8.12 -4.26 2.63
N LEU A 120 -7.52 -3.30 1.94
CA LEU A 120 -6.09 -2.98 2.07
C LEU A 120 -5.87 -1.78 2.97
N ASN A 121 -6.66 -0.72 2.77
CA ASN A 121 -6.54 0.54 3.46
C ASN A 121 -7.84 0.88 4.17
N ARG A 122 -7.75 1.39 5.39
CA ARG A 122 -8.95 1.84 6.14
C ARG A 122 -9.52 3.16 5.60
N SER A 123 -8.73 3.91 4.84
CA SER A 123 -9.14 5.11 4.13
C SER A 123 -8.10 5.48 3.07
N ILE A 124 -8.50 6.31 2.11
CA ILE A 124 -7.57 6.91 1.13
C ILE A 124 -6.54 7.81 1.80
N ASP A 125 -6.94 8.59 2.81
CA ASP A 125 -6.02 9.42 3.58
C ASP A 125 -4.90 8.59 4.21
N GLN A 126 -5.22 7.43 4.80
CA GLN A 126 -4.23 6.54 5.38
C GLN A 126 -3.25 6.02 4.32
N ARG A 127 -3.75 5.65 3.14
CA ARG A 127 -2.91 5.22 2.01
C ARG A 127 -1.96 6.33 1.57
N LEU A 128 -2.43 7.57 1.48
CA LEU A 128 -1.60 8.72 1.12
C LEU A 128 -0.53 9.01 2.19
N GLU A 129 -0.89 8.93 3.47
CA GLU A 129 0.06 9.05 4.58
C GLU A 129 1.15 7.95 4.53
N ALA A 130 0.76 6.70 4.24
CA ALA A 130 1.71 5.60 4.08
C ALA A 130 2.69 5.83 2.92
N HIS A 131 2.20 6.29 1.76
CA HIS A 131 3.06 6.64 0.63
C HIS A 131 3.97 7.83 0.93
N ALA A 132 3.46 8.86 1.59
CA ALA A 132 4.25 10.02 1.98
C ALA A 132 5.39 9.62 2.94
N LEU A 133 5.10 8.74 3.90
CA LEU A 133 6.09 8.21 4.82
C LEU A 133 7.11 7.35 4.09
N ALA A 134 6.68 6.44 3.21
CA ALA A 134 7.56 5.63 2.37
C ALA A 134 8.51 6.50 1.54
N VAL A 135 8.01 7.58 0.92
CA VAL A 135 8.83 8.55 0.18
C VAL A 135 9.85 9.26 1.08
N ALA A 136 9.48 9.57 2.32
CA ALA A 136 10.39 10.23 3.26
C ALA A 136 11.55 9.32 3.68
N VAL A 137 11.31 8.01 3.82
CA VAL A 137 12.31 7.05 4.33
C VAL A 137 12.99 6.18 3.27
N ARG A 138 12.51 6.14 2.02
CA ARG A 138 13.03 5.24 0.95
C ARG A 138 14.53 5.36 0.68
N HIS A 139 15.12 6.51 1.02
CA HIS A 139 16.54 6.80 0.80
C HIS A 139 17.44 6.24 1.91
N TRP A 140 16.85 5.82 3.03
CA TRP A 140 17.61 5.33 4.16
C TRP A 140 18.15 3.92 3.87
N PRO A 141 19.30 3.56 4.46
CA PRO A 141 19.69 2.15 4.59
C PRO A 141 18.51 1.29 5.05
N HIS A 142 18.32 0.14 4.44
CA HIS A 142 17.23 -0.76 4.77
C HIS A 142 17.55 -2.23 4.55
N LEU A 143 16.80 -3.07 5.25
CA LEU A 143 16.78 -4.51 5.12
C LEU A 143 15.34 -4.96 4.88
N ILE A 144 15.17 -5.97 4.02
CA ILE A 144 13.86 -6.52 3.67
C ILE A 144 13.79 -7.98 4.06
N LEU A 145 12.64 -8.37 4.59
CA LEU A 145 12.28 -9.73 4.94
C LEU A 145 10.89 -10.02 4.38
N GLU A 146 10.64 -11.29 4.10
CA GLU A 146 9.31 -11.78 3.79
C GLU A 146 8.85 -12.60 4.99
N LEU A 147 7.57 -12.50 5.33
CA LEU A 147 6.97 -13.10 6.51
C LEU A 147 5.63 -13.69 6.13
N ALA A 148 5.31 -14.86 6.67
CA ALA A 148 3.99 -15.47 6.48
C ALA A 148 3.13 -15.38 7.76
N THR A 149 1.84 -15.12 7.61
CA THR A 149 0.83 -15.27 8.69
C THR A 149 -0.33 -16.16 8.24
N PRO A 150 -1.07 -16.81 9.14
CA PRO A 150 -2.33 -17.46 8.77
C PRO A 150 -3.24 -16.49 8.00
N ARG A 151 -3.94 -16.99 6.99
CA ARG A 151 -4.79 -16.16 6.13
C ARG A 151 -5.74 -15.30 6.95
N GLY A 152 -5.80 -14.01 6.65
CA GLY A 152 -6.68 -13.08 7.36
C GLY A 152 -6.06 -12.45 8.60
N MET A 153 -4.92 -12.96 9.09
CA MET A 153 -4.29 -12.49 10.32
C MET A 153 -3.33 -11.34 10.04
N VAL A 154 -3.62 -10.19 10.65
CA VAL A 154 -2.75 -9.02 10.63
C VAL A 154 -1.61 -9.22 11.64
N PRO A 155 -0.33 -9.03 11.26
CA PRO A 155 0.79 -9.09 12.18
C PRO A 155 0.62 -8.10 13.34
N VAL A 156 0.98 -8.53 14.55
CA VAL A 156 1.01 -7.67 15.73
C VAL A 156 2.44 -7.55 16.20
N LEU A 157 2.95 -6.31 16.26
CA LEU A 157 4.21 -5.99 16.93
C LEU A 157 3.90 -5.25 18.22
N ALA A 158 4.17 -5.87 19.35
CA ALA A 158 3.94 -5.29 20.67
C ALA A 158 5.24 -5.32 21.48
N ASP A 159 6.21 -4.50 21.09
CA ASP A 159 7.46 -4.32 21.82
C ASP A 159 7.75 -2.82 22.00
N ALA A 160 7.96 -2.40 23.26
CA ALA A 160 8.21 -1.00 23.62
C ALA A 160 9.56 -0.46 23.12
N SER A 161 10.43 -1.32 22.60
CA SER A 161 11.71 -0.95 22.00
C SER A 161 11.66 -0.71 20.50
N LEU A 162 10.49 -0.93 19.88
CA LEU A 162 10.23 -0.57 18.48
C LEU A 162 10.03 0.95 18.35
N PRO A 163 10.18 1.50 17.12
CA PRO A 163 9.72 2.85 16.84
C PRO A 163 8.24 3.00 17.20
N SER A 164 7.79 4.24 17.43
CA SER A 164 6.39 4.47 17.80
C SER A 164 5.46 4.08 16.64
N PRO A 165 4.27 3.49 16.91
CA PRO A 165 3.28 3.24 15.87
C PRO A 165 2.92 4.54 15.12
N ALA A 166 2.95 4.50 13.79
CA ALA A 166 2.51 5.59 12.93
C ALA A 166 1.06 5.32 12.52
N ASP A 167 0.13 5.60 13.44
CA ASP A 167 -1.27 5.22 13.30
C ASP A 167 -1.89 5.81 12.05
N GLU A 168 -1.60 7.05 11.68
CA GLU A 168 -2.13 7.73 10.50
C GLU A 168 -1.78 7.01 9.20
N ALA A 169 -0.57 6.45 9.12
CA ALA A 169 -0.06 5.68 7.98
C ALA A 169 -0.43 4.19 8.05
N SER A 170 -1.02 3.72 9.16
CA SER A 170 -1.29 2.30 9.39
C SER A 170 -2.74 1.90 9.12
N GLY A 171 -2.93 0.77 8.44
CA GLY A 171 -4.21 0.19 8.05
C GLY A 171 -4.15 -1.35 7.95
N PRO A 172 -5.23 -2.01 7.49
CA PRO A 172 -5.37 -3.47 7.54
C PRO A 172 -4.28 -4.27 6.81
N ALA A 173 -3.71 -3.72 5.74
CA ALA A 173 -2.69 -4.37 4.91
C ALA A 173 -1.37 -3.59 4.79
N ASP A 174 -1.22 -2.52 5.58
CA ASP A 174 -0.09 -1.59 5.49
C ASP A 174 0.17 -0.99 6.88
N LEU A 175 1.21 -1.46 7.58
CA LEU A 175 1.48 -1.14 8.99
C LEU A 175 2.82 -0.43 9.12
N TRP A 176 2.84 0.64 9.92
CA TRP A 176 4.02 1.48 10.09
C TRP A 176 4.36 1.74 11.55
N TRP A 177 5.65 1.70 11.83
CA TRP A 177 6.27 2.24 13.05
C TRP A 177 7.38 3.20 12.62
N PHE A 178 7.45 4.37 13.23
CA PHE A 178 8.36 5.44 12.85
C PHE A 178 8.71 6.36 14.03
N ASP A 179 9.96 6.78 14.12
CA ASP A 179 10.46 7.70 15.17
C ASP A 179 11.48 8.74 14.65
N ASP A 180 11.37 9.14 13.38
CA ASP A 180 12.30 10.05 12.67
C ASP A 180 13.74 9.55 12.49
N VAL A 181 14.15 8.45 13.13
CA VAL A 181 15.51 7.89 13.01
C VAL A 181 15.48 6.50 12.40
N SER A 182 14.42 5.76 12.70
CA SER A 182 14.16 4.40 12.23
C SER A 182 12.70 4.22 11.84
N ALA A 183 12.46 3.21 11.01
CA ALA A 183 11.12 2.83 10.59
C ALA A 183 11.02 1.32 10.42
N ILE A 184 9.84 0.78 10.69
CA ILE A 184 9.44 -0.57 10.31
C ILE A 184 8.17 -0.46 9.52
N HIS A 185 8.14 -1.09 8.35
CA HIS A 185 6.99 -1.15 7.46
C HIS A 185 6.64 -2.61 7.20
N LEU A 186 5.40 -3.01 7.49
CA LEU A 186 4.86 -4.31 7.10
C LEU A 186 3.75 -4.09 6.07
N GLN A 187 3.93 -4.63 4.88
CA GLN A 187 2.96 -4.51 3.79
C GLN A 187 2.49 -5.90 3.36
N LEU A 188 1.19 -6.11 3.26
CA LEU A 188 0.65 -7.33 2.66
C LEU A 188 1.00 -7.34 1.18
N ASP A 189 1.69 -8.37 0.74
CA ASP A 189 2.16 -8.53 -0.63
C ASP A 189 1.29 -9.51 -1.41
N ASN A 190 0.96 -10.64 -0.77
CA ASN A 190 0.24 -11.72 -1.43
C ASN A 190 -0.67 -12.46 -0.46
N TRP A 191 -1.95 -12.58 -0.82
CA TRP A 191 -2.96 -13.35 -0.06
C TRP A 191 -3.72 -14.36 -0.94
N TRP A 192 -3.31 -14.53 -2.20
CA TRP A 192 -4.10 -15.23 -3.21
C TRP A 192 -3.43 -16.46 -3.81
N THR A 193 -2.10 -16.57 -3.82
CA THR A 193 -1.38 -17.74 -4.36
C THR A 193 -1.05 -18.79 -3.31
N HIS A 194 -1.14 -18.45 -2.02
CA HIS A 194 -0.78 -19.33 -0.90
C HIS A 194 -1.95 -19.57 0.04
N ASP A 195 -1.85 -20.59 0.89
CA ASP A 195 -2.80 -20.89 1.98
C ASP A 195 -2.63 -19.96 3.20
N HIS A 196 -1.66 -19.06 3.13
CA HIS A 196 -1.30 -18.05 4.12
C HIS A 196 -1.16 -16.67 3.46
N ASP A 197 -1.13 -15.63 4.28
CA ASP A 197 -0.86 -14.26 3.85
C ASP A 197 0.66 -14.01 3.91
N ILE A 198 1.23 -13.44 2.86
CA ILE A 198 2.64 -13.06 2.75
C ILE A 198 2.76 -11.55 2.91
N TRP A 199 3.67 -11.14 3.78
CA TRP A 199 3.97 -9.76 4.12
C TRP A 199 5.43 -9.43 3.79
N ILE A 200 5.67 -8.28 3.18
CA ILE A 200 7.01 -7.70 3.09
C ILE A 200 7.25 -6.82 4.31
N ALA A 201 8.27 -7.15 5.08
CA ALA A 201 8.79 -6.32 6.14
C ALA A 201 10.01 -5.53 5.67
N ARG A 202 10.02 -4.22 5.92
CA ARG A 202 11.15 -3.34 5.65
C ARG A 202 11.59 -2.71 6.96
N CYS A 203 12.82 -2.98 7.38
CA CYS A 203 13.48 -2.25 8.46
C CYS A 203 14.31 -1.15 7.83
N LEU A 204 14.07 0.11 8.18
CA LEU A 204 14.78 1.27 7.67
C LEU A 204 15.43 2.04 8.82
N SER A 205 16.62 2.58 8.59
CA SER A 205 17.35 3.37 9.59
C SER A 205 18.25 4.37 8.91
N LYS A 206 18.30 5.62 9.41
CA LYS A 206 19.28 6.62 8.95
C LYS A 206 20.72 6.13 9.10
N GLU A 207 20.98 5.30 10.11
CA GLU A 207 22.29 4.70 10.39
C GLU A 207 22.28 3.20 10.11
N ALA A 208 23.23 2.72 9.29
CA ALA A 208 23.31 1.31 8.91
C ALA A 208 23.54 0.35 10.10
N THR A 209 24.19 0.83 11.16
CA THR A 209 24.44 0.08 12.41
C THR A 209 23.15 -0.29 13.14
N GLY A 210 22.07 0.48 12.97
CA GLY A 210 20.77 0.23 13.59
C GLY A 210 19.94 -0.89 12.93
N LEU A 211 20.27 -1.29 11.70
CA LEU A 211 19.44 -2.23 10.92
C LEU A 211 19.40 -3.64 11.51
N GLY A 212 20.55 -4.14 11.99
CA GLY A 212 20.62 -5.47 12.61
C GLY A 212 19.74 -5.55 13.86
N ARG A 213 19.80 -4.52 14.70
CA ARG A 213 18.96 -4.41 15.90
C ARG A 213 17.47 -4.33 15.53
N LEU A 214 17.08 -3.49 14.56
CA LEU A 214 15.68 -3.39 14.14
C LEU A 214 15.14 -4.70 13.59
N LYS A 215 15.95 -5.42 12.81
CA LYS A 215 15.62 -6.78 12.36
C LYS A 215 15.39 -7.72 13.54
N GLU A 216 16.32 -7.76 14.50
CA GLU A 216 16.19 -8.62 15.68
C GLU A 216 14.93 -8.30 16.48
N LEU A 217 14.64 -7.02 16.70
CA LEU A 217 13.44 -6.55 17.39
C LEU A 217 12.16 -6.94 16.65
N LEU A 218 12.13 -6.78 15.32
CA LEU A 218 11.02 -7.22 14.49
C LEU A 218 10.78 -8.74 14.66
N LEU A 219 11.83 -9.55 14.51
CA LEU A 219 11.71 -11.00 14.58
C LEU A 219 11.37 -11.49 16.00
N SER A 220 11.86 -10.83 17.05
CA SER A 220 11.50 -11.18 18.43
C SER A 220 10.10 -10.70 18.81
N GLY A 221 9.63 -9.60 18.23
CA GLY A 221 8.33 -9.00 18.51
C GLY A 221 7.16 -9.66 17.76
N MET A 222 7.44 -10.52 16.77
CA MET A 222 6.42 -11.23 16.01
C MET A 222 6.18 -12.64 16.53
N THR A 223 4.91 -13.04 16.56
CA THR A 223 4.52 -14.41 16.90
C THR A 223 3.85 -15.10 15.72
N GLY A 224 4.21 -16.36 15.46
CA GLY A 224 3.48 -17.24 14.53
C GLY A 224 3.87 -17.14 13.05
N PHE A 225 5.08 -16.65 12.75
CA PHE A 225 5.55 -16.51 11.37
C PHE A 225 6.35 -17.70 10.86
N LEU A 226 6.37 -17.87 9.54
CA LEU A 226 7.36 -18.66 8.81
C LEU A 226 8.32 -17.68 8.12
N GLU A 227 9.62 -17.99 8.05
CA GLU A 227 10.62 -17.18 7.34
C GLU A 227 10.80 -17.68 5.89
N PRO A 228 10.25 -16.99 4.88
CA PRO A 228 10.62 -17.17 3.49
C PRO A 228 11.91 -16.39 3.10
N GLY A 229 12.47 -16.80 1.96
CA GLY A 229 13.86 -16.55 1.54
C GLY A 229 14.16 -15.18 0.90
N GLU A 230 14.83 -15.18 -0.27
CA GLU A 230 15.28 -13.96 -0.96
C GLU A 230 14.09 -13.07 -1.37
N VAL A 231 14.17 -11.77 -1.08
CA VAL A 231 13.08 -10.83 -1.31
C VAL A 231 13.48 -9.77 -2.33
N TRP A 232 12.60 -9.50 -3.29
CA TRP A 232 12.76 -8.36 -4.19
C TRP A 232 12.56 -7.04 -3.44
N CYS A 233 13.52 -6.11 -3.58
CA CYS A 233 13.41 -4.78 -3.02
C CYS A 233 12.83 -3.81 -4.05
N SER A 234 11.55 -3.45 -3.91
CA SER A 234 10.90 -2.43 -4.74
C SER A 234 11.56 -1.05 -4.64
N LEU A 235 12.16 -0.70 -3.49
CA LEU A 235 12.84 0.59 -3.29
C LEU A 235 14.19 0.67 -4.01
N CYS A 236 14.90 -0.45 -4.12
CA CYS A 236 16.21 -0.53 -4.77
C CYS A 236 16.14 -1.09 -6.20
N ASN A 237 14.99 -1.61 -6.62
CA ASN A 237 14.79 -2.32 -7.89
C ASN A 237 15.80 -3.49 -8.09
N ARG A 238 16.04 -4.29 -7.03
CA ARG A 238 16.97 -5.44 -7.03
C ARG A 238 16.59 -6.49 -5.99
N LEU A 239 17.06 -7.73 -6.14
CA LEU A 239 16.96 -8.74 -5.08
C LEU A 239 17.78 -8.31 -3.86
N ALA A 240 17.15 -8.31 -2.69
CA ALA A 240 17.85 -8.14 -1.42
C ALA A 240 18.67 -9.40 -1.13
N PRO A 241 19.93 -9.28 -0.69
CA PRO A 241 20.69 -10.44 -0.27
C PRO A 241 19.92 -11.15 0.85
N SER A 242 19.66 -12.44 0.68
CA SER A 242 19.02 -13.27 1.71
C SER A 242 19.71 -13.05 3.05
N ALA A 243 18.90 -13.00 4.12
CA ALA A 243 19.36 -13.01 5.50
C ALA A 243 20.05 -14.35 5.83
N GLY A 244 21.21 -14.60 5.23
CA GLY A 244 21.82 -15.91 5.20
C GLY A 244 23.04 -16.03 4.30
N ARG A 245 23.80 -14.95 4.08
CA ARG A 245 25.24 -14.97 3.75
C ARG A 245 25.75 -13.55 3.81
N GLY A 246 26.47 -13.22 4.89
CA GLY A 246 27.30 -12.03 4.91
C GLY A 246 28.26 -12.08 3.72
N ARG A 247 28.07 -11.18 2.76
CA ARG A 247 29.13 -10.85 1.81
C ARG A 247 29.62 -9.46 2.17
N HIS A 248 30.80 -9.46 2.78
CA HIS A 248 31.78 -8.40 2.60
C HIS A 248 31.74 -7.93 1.14
N ASN A 249 31.53 -6.64 0.92
CA ASN A 249 32.26 -5.96 -0.13
C ASN A 249 33.46 -5.29 0.56
N PRO A 250 34.63 -5.17 -0.10
CA PRO A 250 34.71 -4.80 -1.53
C PRO A 250 35.73 -5.59 -2.37
N ASP A 251 35.63 -5.52 -3.69
CA ASP A 251 36.76 -4.98 -4.47
C ASP A 251 36.30 -4.45 -5.86
N PRO A 252 36.64 -3.20 -6.22
CA PRO A 252 36.37 -2.63 -7.54
C PRO A 252 37.62 -2.74 -8.43
N ASP A 253 38.14 -3.94 -8.66
CA ASP A 253 39.13 -4.21 -9.72
C ASP A 253 39.47 -5.71 -9.75
N SER A 254 38.76 -6.49 -10.57
CA SER A 254 39.33 -7.73 -11.07
C SER A 254 39.07 -7.84 -12.57
N LYS A 255 40.10 -7.47 -13.32
CA LYS A 255 40.24 -7.80 -14.75
C LYS A 255 40.34 -9.31 -14.87
N ALA A 256 39.49 -9.90 -15.70
CA ALA A 256 39.59 -11.30 -16.09
C ALA A 256 40.84 -11.55 -16.96
N PRO A 257 41.51 -12.71 -16.83
CA PRO A 257 42.28 -13.30 -17.93
C PRO A 257 41.36 -13.90 -19.00
#